data_AF-A0A645H423-F1
#
_entry.id   AF-A0A645H423-F1
#
_cell.length_a   1.000
_cell.length_b   1.000
_cell.length_c   1.000
_cell.angle_alpha   90.00
_cell.angle_beta   90.00
_cell.angle_gamma   90.00
#
_symmetry.space_group_name_H-M   'P 1'
#
loop_
_entity.id
_entity.type
_entity.pdbx_description
1 polymer ?
#
loop_
_entity_poly.entity_id
_entity_poly.type
_entity_poly.pdbx_seq_one_letter_code
_entity_poly.pdbx_strand_id
1 'polypeptide(L)'
;MHRIGRTGRIAKKGVAISFITPRDTEARRAVEELMGRKIALMAMPDEVEISDESTSYDQEEVKMKNVLVALPKRPEGGGAFHEKAAKNKKVNNKVRYKDKMMAKYGKPKTRGMKK
;
A
#
# COMPACT_ATOMS: atom_id res chain seq x y z
N MET A 1 -17.17 -12.66 -1.91
CA MET A 1 -18.09 -12.78 -0.75
C MET A 1 -18.60 -11.44 -0.21
N HIS A 2 -17.76 -10.46 0.12
CA HIS A 2 -18.24 -9.17 0.69
C HIS A 2 -19.29 -8.44 -0.17
N ARG A 3 -19.20 -8.54 -1.50
CA ARG A 3 -20.18 -7.90 -2.42
C ARG A 3 -21.56 -8.55 -2.34
N ILE A 4 -21.64 -9.89 -2.40
CA ILE A 4 -22.92 -10.62 -2.33
C ILE A 4 -23.58 -10.50 -0.94
N GLY A 5 -22.80 -10.34 0.13
CA GLY A 5 -23.33 -10.10 1.48
C GLY A 5 -23.99 -8.74 1.69
N ARG A 6 -24.01 -7.87 0.68
CA ARG A 6 -24.73 -6.58 0.72
C ARG A 6 -26.23 -6.72 0.44
N THR A 7 -26.68 -7.82 -0.17
CA THR A 7 -28.11 -8.13 -0.44
C THR A 7 -28.65 -9.18 0.54
N GLY A 8 -29.97 -9.39 0.57
CA GLY A 8 -30.61 -10.48 1.33
C GLY A 8 -30.49 -10.37 2.87
N ARG A 9 -30.64 -9.16 3.41
CA ARG A 9 -30.60 -8.90 4.87
C ARG A 9 -31.97 -9.16 5.51
N ILE A 10 -31.98 -9.45 6.81
CA ILE A 10 -33.18 -9.65 7.65
C ILE A 10 -34.16 -10.65 7.01
N ALA A 11 -33.74 -11.91 6.87
CA ALA A 11 -34.53 -13.04 6.35
C ALA A 11 -35.19 -12.84 4.96
N LYS A 12 -34.86 -11.76 4.23
CA LYS A 12 -35.35 -11.53 2.88
C LYS A 12 -34.45 -12.19 1.85
N LYS A 13 -35.04 -12.68 0.77
CA LYS A 13 -34.29 -13.19 -0.38
C LYS A 13 -33.55 -12.04 -1.06
N GLY A 14 -32.27 -12.23 -1.34
CA GLY A 14 -31.44 -11.31 -2.11
C GLY A 14 -30.89 -12.01 -3.35
N VAL A 15 -30.90 -11.32 -4.49
CA VAL A 15 -30.37 -11.82 -5.76
C VAL A 15 -29.08 -11.05 -6.08
N ALA A 16 -28.05 -11.76 -6.52
CA ALA A 16 -26.81 -11.18 -6.99
C ALA A 16 -26.49 -11.76 -8.38
N ILE A 17 -26.30 -10.88 -9.36
CA ILE A 17 -26.00 -11.23 -10.75
C ILE A 17 -24.56 -10.76 -11.02
N SER A 18 -23.80 -11.55 -11.76
CA SER A 18 -22.44 -11.21 -12.19
C SER A 18 -22.34 -11.43 -13.68
N PHE A 19 -21.81 -10.43 -14.39
CA PHE A 19 -21.47 -10.53 -15.80
C PHE A 19 -20.04 -11.07 -15.91
N ILE A 20 -19.86 -12.04 -16.79
CA ILE A 20 -18.57 -12.68 -17.02
C ILE A 20 -18.26 -12.68 -18.51
N THR A 21 -17.00 -12.47 -18.84
CA THR A 21 -16.48 -12.66 -20.20
C THR A 21 -15.80 -14.02 -20.30
N PRO A 22 -15.46 -14.49 -21.52
CA PRO A 22 -14.71 -15.75 -21.68
C PRO A 22 -13.38 -15.78 -20.90
N ARG A 23 -12.74 -14.61 -20.69
CA ARG A 23 -11.48 -14.47 -19.95
C ARG A 23 -11.62 -14.76 -18.45
N ASP A 24 -12.82 -14.62 -17.89
CA ASP A 24 -13.09 -14.76 -16.45
C ASP A 24 -13.35 -16.21 -16.01
N THR A 25 -13.17 -17.19 -16.91
CA THR A 25 -13.50 -18.59 -16.65
C THR A 25 -12.75 -19.18 -15.46
N GLU A 26 -11.47 -18.83 -15.30
CA GLU A 26 -10.64 -19.29 -14.18
C GLU A 26 -11.08 -18.65 -12.86
N ALA A 27 -11.34 -17.34 -12.87
CA ALA A 27 -11.85 -16.62 -11.70
C ALA A 27 -13.21 -17.18 -11.25
N ARG A 28 -14.09 -17.52 -12.19
CA ARG A 28 -15.37 -18.19 -11.87
C ARG A 28 -15.14 -19.52 -11.16
N ARG A 29 -14.26 -20.38 -11.68
CA ARG A 29 -13.95 -21.68 -11.06
C ARG A 29 -13.43 -21.53 -9.64
N ALA A 30 -12.49 -20.62 -9.41
CA ALA A 30 -11.96 -20.33 -8.08
C ALA A 30 -13.04 -19.86 -7.10
N VAL A 31 -13.98 -19.02 -7.56
CA VAL A 31 -15.10 -18.56 -6.74
C VAL A 31 -16.09 -19.69 -6.44
N GLU A 32 -16.39 -20.56 -7.41
CA GLU A 32 -17.27 -21.72 -7.23
C GLU A 32 -16.68 -22.71 -6.22
N GLU A 33 -15.38 -22.97 -6.28
CA GLU A 33 -14.66 -23.81 -5.33
C GLU A 33 -14.67 -23.21 -3.93
N LEU A 34 -14.35 -21.92 -3.80
CA LEU A 34 -14.38 -21.20 -2.52
C LEU A 34 -15.77 -21.22 -1.88
N MET A 35 -16.83 -21.12 -2.69
CA MET A 35 -18.21 -21.10 -2.21
C MET A 35 -18.81 -22.50 -2.02
N GLY A 36 -18.14 -23.55 -2.52
CA GLY A 36 -18.64 -24.93 -2.52
C GLY A 36 -19.94 -25.13 -3.31
N ARG A 37 -20.28 -24.20 -4.22
CA ARG A 37 -21.51 -24.25 -5.02
C ARG A 37 -21.27 -23.74 -6.43
N LYS A 38 -21.93 -24.36 -7.41
CA LYS A 38 -21.89 -23.91 -8.80
C LYS A 38 -22.79 -22.69 -9.00
N ILE A 39 -22.35 -21.76 -9.85
CA ILE A 39 -23.12 -20.60 -10.25
C ILE A 39 -23.83 -20.95 -11.57
N ALA A 40 -25.15 -20.81 -11.61
CA ALA A 40 -25.92 -21.05 -12.84
C ALA A 40 -25.60 -19.98 -13.88
N LEU A 41 -25.29 -20.41 -15.10
CA LEU A 41 -25.14 -19.52 -16.26
C LEU A 41 -26.53 -19.29 -16.86
N MET A 42 -26.87 -18.02 -17.06
CA MET A 42 -28.08 -17.62 -17.78
C MET A 42 -27.66 -16.98 -19.09
N ALA A 43 -28.44 -17.22 -20.14
CA ALA A 43 -28.28 -16.53 -21.41
C ALA A 43 -28.62 -15.04 -21.25
N MET A 44 -28.06 -14.21 -22.12
CA MET A 44 -28.44 -12.82 -22.22
C MET A 44 -29.91 -12.72 -22.65
N PRO A 45 -30.73 -11.82 -22.08
CA PRO A 45 -32.10 -11.63 -22.53
C PRO A 45 -32.15 -11.08 -23.96
N ASP A 46 -33.10 -11.56 -24.78
CA ASP A 46 -33.27 -11.14 -26.18
C ASP A 46 -33.70 -9.66 -26.32
N GLU A 47 -34.25 -9.07 -25.26
CA GLU A 47 -34.70 -7.68 -25.22
C GLU A 47 -33.53 -6.67 -25.15
N VAL A 48 -32.31 -7.14 -24.90
CA VAL A 48 -31.15 -6.25 -24.73
C VAL A 48 -30.35 -6.17 -26.02
N GLU A 49 -30.38 -5.01 -26.66
CA GLU A 49 -29.56 -4.71 -27.83
C GLU A 49 -28.08 -4.60 -27.44
N ILE A 50 -27.22 -5.33 -28.15
CA ILE A 50 -25.76 -5.25 -27.99
C ILE A 50 -25.27 -4.22 -29.01
N SER A 51 -24.70 -3.12 -28.52
CA SER A 51 -24.02 -2.16 -29.39
C SER A 51 -22.61 -2.65 -29.72
N ASP A 52 -22.25 -2.63 -31.01
CA ASP A 52 -20.89 -2.88 -31.48
C ASP A 52 -19.97 -1.65 -31.33
N GLU A 53 -20.53 -0.50 -30.94
CA GLU A 53 -19.76 0.72 -30.73
C GLU A 53 -19.04 0.67 -29.38
N SER A 54 -17.71 0.50 -29.44
CA SER A 54 -16.84 0.62 -28.27
C SER A 54 -16.91 2.04 -27.73
N THR A 55 -17.32 2.19 -26.47
CA THR A 55 -17.35 3.51 -25.83
C THR A 55 -15.94 4.08 -25.70
N SER A 56 -15.79 5.40 -25.63
CA SER A 56 -14.48 6.04 -25.47
C SER A 56 -13.69 5.57 -24.24
N TYR A 57 -14.35 4.90 -23.29
CA TYR A 57 -13.75 4.30 -22.09
C TYR A 57 -13.15 2.91 -22.31
N ASP A 58 -13.58 2.19 -23.36
CA ASP A 58 -13.06 0.87 -23.72
C ASP A 58 -11.87 0.97 -24.70
N GLN A 59 -11.64 2.13 -25.29
CA GLN A 59 -10.50 2.38 -26.15
C GLN A 59 -9.21 2.41 -25.30
N GLU A 60 -8.22 1.62 -25.69
CA GLU A 60 -6.89 1.66 -25.08
C GLU A 60 -6.32 3.08 -25.22
N GLU A 61 -6.22 3.80 -24.10
CA GLU A 61 -5.51 5.08 -24.08
C GLU A 61 -4.07 4.83 -24.51
N VAL A 62 -3.72 5.27 -25.72
CA VAL A 62 -2.34 5.24 -26.22
C VAL A 62 -1.52 6.21 -25.37
N LYS A 63 -0.94 5.70 -24.28
CA LYS A 63 -0.04 6.44 -23.40
C LYS A 63 1.28 6.66 -24.12
N MET A 64 1.32 7.64 -25.01
CA MET A 64 2.57 8.11 -25.58
C MET A 64 3.46 8.63 -24.46
N LYS A 65 4.75 8.29 -24.51
CA LYS A 65 5.74 8.90 -23.61
C LYS A 65 5.77 10.39 -23.94
N ASN A 66 5.35 11.23 -23.00
CA ASN A 66 5.59 12.66 -23.10
C ASN A 66 7.10 12.87 -23.22
N VAL A 67 7.54 13.45 -24.33
CA VAL A 67 8.91 13.97 -24.47
C VAL A 67 8.98 15.23 -23.62
N LEU A 68 9.15 15.04 -22.31
CA LEU A 68 9.40 16.14 -21.41
C LEU A 68 10.79 16.67 -21.77
N VAL A 69 10.85 17.88 -22.35
CA VAL A 69 12.10 18.64 -22.44
C VAL A 69 12.65 18.72 -21.02
N ALA A 70 13.93 18.38 -20.82
CA ALA A 70 14.54 18.40 -19.51
C ALA A 70 14.37 19.78 -18.88
N LEU A 71 13.54 19.88 -17.83
CA LEU A 71 13.39 21.13 -17.09
C LEU A 71 14.76 21.49 -16.48
N PRO A 72 15.10 22.79 -16.39
CA PRO A 72 16.32 23.22 -15.70
C PRO A 72 16.32 22.66 -14.28
N LYS A 73 17.50 22.24 -13.80
CA LYS A 73 17.67 21.74 -12.43
C LYS A 73 17.08 22.77 -11.47
N ARG A 74 16.11 22.35 -10.65
CA ARG A 74 15.61 23.18 -9.55
C ARG A 74 16.83 23.63 -8.73
N PRO A 75 16.89 24.90 -8.29
CA PRO A 75 17.91 25.30 -7.33
C PRO A 75 17.84 24.32 -6.16
N GLU A 76 18.99 23.84 -5.70
CA GLU A 76 19.08 22.92 -4.57
C GLU A 76 18.49 23.61 -3.33
N GLY A 77 17.16 23.50 -3.20
CA GLY A 77 16.43 23.96 -2.05
C GLY A 77 16.96 23.18 -0.87
N GLY A 78 17.56 23.91 0.09
CA GLY A 78 18.01 23.37 1.36
C GLY A 78 16.90 22.46 1.89
N GLY A 79 17.26 21.18 2.04
CA GLY A 79 16.29 20.10 2.19
C GLY A 79 15.23 20.43 3.23
N ALA A 80 14.03 19.88 3.03
CA ALA A 80 12.88 19.91 3.94
C ALA A 80 13.14 19.17 5.28
N PHE A 81 14.36 19.25 5.80
CA PHE A 81 14.78 18.77 7.09
C PHE A 81 14.92 19.97 8.01
N HIS A 82 13.85 20.29 8.73
CA HIS A 82 13.97 21.13 9.90
C HIS A 82 14.70 20.35 10.99
N GLU A 83 15.79 20.92 11.53
CA GLU A 83 16.45 20.33 12.67
C GLU A 83 15.45 20.27 13.84
N LYS A 84 15.42 19.14 14.54
CA LYS A 84 14.54 18.99 15.70
C LYS A 84 14.86 20.09 16.70
N ALA A 85 13.83 20.75 17.23
CA ALA A 85 13.98 21.72 18.32
C ALA A 85 14.86 21.14 19.44
N ALA A 86 15.69 21.97 20.07
CA ALA A 86 16.71 21.54 21.03
C ALA A 86 16.16 20.59 22.12
N LYS A 87 14.91 20.81 22.57
CA LYS A 87 14.20 19.95 23.54
C LYS A 87 13.91 18.52 23.06
N ASN A 88 13.74 18.32 21.75
CA ASN A 88 13.40 17.05 21.11
C ASN A 88 14.65 16.31 20.57
N LYS A 89 15.84 16.91 20.73
CA LYS A 89 17.10 16.28 20.36
C LYS A 89 17.50 15.33 21.49
N LYS A 90 17.48 14.03 21.22
CA LYS A 90 17.93 13.02 22.19
C LYS A 90 19.43 13.17 22.38
N VAL A 91 19.85 13.69 23.53
CA VAL A 91 21.27 13.71 23.92
C VAL A 91 21.50 12.54 24.87
N ASN A 92 22.36 11.60 24.49
CA ASN A 92 22.77 10.51 25.37
C ASN A 92 23.82 11.05 26.36
N ASN A 93 23.40 11.51 27.53
CA ASN A 93 24.29 11.99 28.60
C ASN A 93 24.99 10.84 29.36
N LYS A 94 25.67 9.94 28.64
CA LYS A 94 26.47 8.87 29.26
C LYS A 94 27.84 9.42 29.64
N VAL A 95 28.03 9.79 30.90
CA VAL A 95 29.35 10.11 31.43
C VAL A 95 30.16 8.82 31.53
N ARG A 96 31.24 8.68 30.73
CA ARG A 96 32.09 7.49 30.78
C ARG A 96 32.85 7.44 32.11
N TYR A 97 33.15 6.24 32.60
CA TYR A 97 33.82 6.05 33.89
C TYR A 97 35.18 6.79 33.96
N LYS A 98 35.94 6.81 32.86
CA LYS A 98 37.19 7.56 32.74
C LYS A 98 36.99 9.05 33.02
N ASP A 99 35.98 9.66 32.41
CA ASP A 99 35.68 11.09 32.56
C ASP A 99 35.24 11.41 33.99
N LYS A 100 34.45 10.51 34.62
CA LYS A 100 34.11 10.61 36.05
C LYS A 100 35.35 10.56 36.94
N MET A 101 36.31 9.67 36.67
CA MET A 101 37.53 9.56 37.46
C MET A 101 38.45 10.78 37.25
N MET A 102 38.55 11.31 36.03
CA MET A 102 39.28 12.55 35.75
C MET A 102 38.65 13.75 36.45
N ALA A 103 37.33 13.92 36.40
CA ALA A 103 36.65 15.03 37.06
C ALA A 103 36.78 14.97 38.59
N LYS A 104 36.74 13.77 39.18
CA LYS A 104 36.80 13.61 40.64
C LYS A 104 38.22 13.61 41.19
N TYR A 105 39.16 12.97 40.51
CA TYR A 105 40.50 12.69 41.03
C TYR A 105 41.63 13.33 40.21
N GLY A 106 41.33 13.96 39.07
CA GLY A 106 42.33 14.50 38.13
C GLY A 106 43.14 13.43 37.39
N LYS A 107 42.90 12.13 37.67
CA LYS A 107 43.65 11.01 37.09
C LYS A 107 42.77 9.76 36.89
N PRO A 108 43.10 8.89 35.92
CA PRO A 108 42.39 7.63 35.73
C PRO A 108 42.64 6.68 36.90
N LYS A 109 41.60 5.95 37.34
CA LYS A 109 41.75 4.87 38.31
C LYS A 109 42.20 3.60 37.60
N THR A 110 43.46 3.21 37.78
CA THR A 110 44.00 1.94 37.29
C THR A 110 43.89 0.85 38.35
N ARG A 111 43.81 -0.42 37.93
CA ARG A 111 43.92 -1.57 38.83
C ARG A 111 45.40 -1.69 39.20
N GLY A 112 45.74 -1.56 40.48
CA GLY A 112 47.11 -1.72 40.96
C GLY A 112 47.67 -3.11 40.63
N MET A 113 49.00 -3.27 40.69
CA MET A 113 49.64 -4.57 40.51
C MET A 113 49.04 -5.58 41.48
N LYS A 114 48.60 -6.73 40.95
CA LYS A 114 48.26 -7.88 41.79
C LYS A 114 49.55 -8.37 42.45
N LYS A 115 49.50 -8.56 43.76
CA LYS A 115 50.53 -9.27 44.51
C LYS A 115 50.42 -10.76 44.23
#